data_AF-A0A7S4MJQ6-F1
#
_entry.id   AF-A0A7S4MJQ6-F1
#
_cell.length_a   1.000
_cell.length_b   1.000
_cell.length_c   1.000
_cell.angle_alpha   90.00
_cell.angle_beta   90.00
_cell.angle_gamma   90.00
#
_symmetry.space_group_name_H-M   'P 1'
#
loop_
_entity.id
_entity.type
_entity.pdbx_description
1 polymer ?
#
loop_
_entity_poly.entity_id
_entity_poly.type
_entity_poly.pdbx_seq_one_letter_code
_entity_poly.pdbx_strand_id
1 'polypeptide(L)'
;RNGSPPAAAAAADGGGGGAGAPPAPPPEPKQTNLMECVVHYLESTTTAPDAHPGYDPAVASAVLRLLSEWIPGTQPAVYALLANPGSVALGMMLQAPPIAAASASVSLLPASYDDGTGGGIGGEGEKAPAPAKNAVAKADRKTMQALTALLLGLCMENLGPDDEVGGWSRSGLMGLVKAGVGISKFTQSLEGLRKDSFAARGGGGGGGDSCPWSRSALEKESFLRWCGENVALVRKRAVQELTASAGASMGDSDDSDSDDGGDAAAATGAPGGGGGRGGDSKSMAKLLSRQTSELDALRSQLDEAERANAAQSAQLKSLKRRVESNPTELDEMLDESARRAKELEGENAALRKAMQEKDSEFRAARKAKDLEVERAREETREAREDAREAAEERDVLQSEMEGLSAAYSSLEGEYHRLLENGSNSEGGAGQQAEGGGSSERAGRG
;
A
#
# COMPACT_ATOMS: atom_id res chain seq x y z
N ARG A 1 6.99 -3.60 39.17
CA ARG A 1 5.83 -4.19 39.88
C ARG A 1 5.48 -5.48 39.16
N ASN A 2 6.08 -6.58 39.62
CA ASN A 2 5.88 -7.94 39.11
C ASN A 2 4.62 -8.50 39.74
N GLY A 3 3.71 -9.05 38.93
CA GLY A 3 2.52 -9.76 39.39
C GLY A 3 2.34 -11.01 38.56
N SER A 4 2.86 -12.14 39.06
CA SER A 4 2.56 -13.47 38.55
C SER A 4 1.10 -13.85 38.86
N PRO A 5 0.38 -14.52 37.96
CA PRO A 5 -0.91 -15.13 38.29
C PRO A 5 -0.71 -16.50 39.00
N PRO A 6 -1.65 -16.89 39.88
CA PRO A 6 -1.54 -18.12 40.66
C PRO A 6 -1.93 -19.35 39.85
N ALA A 7 -1.24 -20.45 40.14
CA ALA A 7 -1.50 -21.79 39.62
C ALA A 7 -2.87 -22.30 40.11
N ALA A 8 -3.74 -22.64 39.16
CA ALA A 8 -5.01 -23.31 39.44
C ALA A 8 -4.76 -24.83 39.63
N ALA A 9 -5.20 -25.31 40.78
CA ALA A 9 -5.11 -26.69 41.21
C ALA A 9 -5.96 -27.63 40.34
N ALA A 10 -5.36 -28.78 40.02
CA ALA A 10 -6.04 -29.93 39.45
C ALA A 10 -6.98 -30.55 40.49
N ALA A 11 -8.26 -30.65 40.15
CA ALA A 11 -9.21 -31.56 40.80
C ALA A 11 -9.71 -32.53 39.73
N ALA A 12 -9.27 -33.78 39.84
CA ALA A 12 -9.86 -34.90 39.16
C ALA A 12 -11.14 -35.27 39.91
N ASP A 13 -12.28 -35.25 39.23
CA ASP A 13 -13.42 -36.07 39.63
C ASP A 13 -14.19 -36.52 38.39
N GLY A 14 -14.47 -37.82 38.37
CA GLY A 14 -15.11 -38.52 37.27
C GLY A 14 -16.63 -38.44 37.40
N GLY A 15 -17.29 -38.06 36.31
CA GLY A 15 -18.75 -38.07 36.25
C GLY A 15 -19.21 -38.09 34.80
N GLY A 16 -19.55 -39.28 34.32
CA GLY A 16 -20.13 -39.47 33.00
C GLY A 16 -21.46 -38.72 32.86
N GLY A 17 -21.50 -37.78 31.94
CA GLY A 17 -22.71 -37.09 31.51
C GLY A 17 -22.44 -36.53 30.13
N GLY A 18 -23.00 -37.18 29.09
CA GLY A 18 -22.97 -36.70 27.71
C GLY A 18 -23.80 -35.42 27.58
N ALA A 19 -23.28 -34.31 28.10
CA ALA A 19 -23.73 -32.98 27.76
C ALA A 19 -22.96 -32.56 26.50
N GLY A 20 -23.70 -32.31 25.41
CA GLY A 20 -23.14 -31.90 24.14
C GLY A 20 -22.15 -30.76 24.32
N ALA A 21 -20.92 -30.96 23.87
CA ALA A 21 -19.88 -29.95 23.88
C ALA A 21 -20.46 -28.67 23.25
N PRO A 22 -20.32 -27.50 23.89
CA PRO A 22 -20.77 -26.24 23.31
C PRO A 22 -20.12 -26.11 21.92
N PRO A 23 -20.89 -25.74 20.88
CA PRO A 23 -20.34 -25.61 19.54
C PRO A 23 -19.14 -24.69 19.60
N ALA A 24 -18.00 -25.17 19.08
CA ALA A 24 -16.77 -24.40 19.06
C ALA A 24 -17.07 -23.00 18.50
N PRO A 25 -16.58 -21.93 19.15
CA PRO A 25 -16.81 -20.57 18.66
C PRO A 25 -16.37 -20.52 17.18
N PRO A 26 -17.19 -19.92 16.30
CA PRO A 26 -16.83 -19.80 14.90
C PRO A 26 -15.44 -19.16 14.81
N PRO A 27 -14.53 -19.70 13.99
CA PRO A 27 -13.18 -19.16 13.90
C PRO A 27 -13.28 -17.68 13.58
N GLU A 28 -12.64 -16.85 14.41
CA GLU A 28 -12.63 -15.41 14.19
C GLU A 28 -12.15 -15.15 12.77
N PRO A 29 -12.84 -14.28 12.00
CA PRO A 29 -12.45 -13.98 10.64
C PRO A 29 -11.03 -13.43 10.70
N LYS A 30 -10.06 -14.23 10.21
CA LYS A 30 -8.68 -13.77 10.06
C LYS A 30 -8.76 -12.47 9.30
N GLN A 31 -8.24 -11.39 9.87
CA GLN A 31 -8.10 -10.13 9.15
C GLN A 31 -7.17 -10.38 7.97
N THR A 32 -7.74 -10.73 6.82
CA THR A 32 -7.00 -10.92 5.59
C THR A 32 -6.55 -9.54 5.15
N ASN A 33 -5.23 -9.35 5.07
CA ASN A 33 -4.68 -8.11 4.56
C ASN A 33 -5.17 -7.94 3.10
N LEU A 34 -5.56 -6.73 2.70
CA LEU A 34 -5.98 -6.45 1.31
C LEU A 34 -4.93 -6.96 0.30
N MET A 35 -3.65 -6.89 0.65
CA MET A 35 -2.56 -7.43 -0.15
C MET A 35 -2.66 -8.95 -0.33
N GLU A 36 -3.03 -9.70 0.71
CA GLU A 36 -3.26 -11.15 0.62
C GLU A 36 -4.43 -11.46 -0.29
N CYS A 37 -5.53 -10.71 -0.20
CA CYS A 37 -6.69 -10.89 -1.09
C CYS A 37 -6.32 -10.63 -2.56
N VAL A 38 -5.55 -9.57 -2.81
CA VAL A 38 -5.07 -9.20 -4.15
C VAL A 38 -4.13 -10.27 -4.71
N VAL A 39 -3.16 -10.71 -3.91
CA VAL A 39 -2.20 -11.74 -4.32
C VAL A 39 -2.89 -13.07 -4.54
N HIS A 40 -3.81 -13.48 -3.66
CA HIS A 40 -4.61 -14.69 -3.83
C HIS A 40 -5.50 -14.63 -5.07
N TYR A 41 -6.06 -13.45 -5.39
CA TYR A 41 -6.78 -13.25 -6.63
C TYR A 41 -5.86 -13.52 -7.82
N LEU A 42 -4.67 -12.92 -7.85
CA LEU A 42 -3.67 -13.13 -8.92
C LEU A 42 -3.18 -14.59 -9.00
N GLU A 43 -2.99 -15.27 -7.88
CA GLU A 43 -2.61 -16.69 -7.82
C GLU A 43 -3.70 -17.62 -8.38
N SER A 44 -4.96 -17.30 -8.14
CA SER A 44 -6.09 -18.03 -8.73
C SER A 44 -6.11 -17.91 -10.26
N THR A 45 -5.53 -16.83 -10.82
CA THR A 45 -5.45 -16.61 -12.28
C THR A 45 -4.35 -17.41 -12.96
N THR A 46 -3.27 -17.76 -12.23
CA THR A 46 -2.11 -18.43 -12.84
C THR A 46 -2.32 -19.92 -13.00
N THR A 47 -3.02 -20.54 -12.05
CA THR A 47 -3.10 -21.99 -11.94
C THR A 47 -4.21 -22.60 -12.81
N ALA A 48 -5.35 -21.91 -12.98
CA ALA A 48 -6.46 -22.41 -13.79
C ALA A 48 -7.42 -21.28 -14.26
N PRO A 49 -7.03 -20.46 -15.26
CA PRO A 49 -7.83 -19.31 -15.69
C PRO A 49 -9.24 -19.66 -16.19
N ASP A 50 -9.42 -20.87 -16.75
CA ASP A 50 -10.71 -21.34 -17.26
C ASP A 50 -11.59 -22.02 -16.19
N ALA A 51 -11.04 -22.32 -15.00
CA ALA A 51 -11.72 -23.10 -13.98
C ALA A 51 -12.39 -22.24 -12.89
N HIS A 52 -12.06 -20.96 -12.80
CA HIS A 52 -12.61 -20.06 -11.78
C HIS A 52 -13.77 -19.22 -12.33
N PRO A 53 -15.05 -19.57 -12.03
CA PRO A 53 -16.18 -18.72 -12.37
C PRO A 53 -16.06 -17.40 -11.59
N GLY A 54 -15.79 -16.31 -12.31
CA GLY A 54 -15.59 -14.97 -11.73
C GLY A 54 -14.22 -14.36 -11.99
N TYR A 55 -13.32 -15.07 -12.69
CA TYR A 55 -12.09 -14.45 -13.16
C TYR A 55 -12.36 -13.44 -14.27
N ASP A 56 -11.95 -12.19 -14.04
CA ASP A 56 -11.94 -11.14 -15.05
C ASP A 56 -10.50 -10.63 -15.26
N PRO A 57 -9.90 -10.82 -16.46
CA PRO A 57 -8.55 -10.34 -16.76
C PRO A 57 -8.44 -8.80 -16.72
N ALA A 58 -9.55 -8.07 -16.91
CA ALA A 58 -9.59 -6.63 -16.72
C ALA A 58 -9.34 -6.26 -15.26
N VAL A 59 -9.96 -6.98 -14.32
CA VAL A 59 -9.77 -6.78 -12.88
C VAL A 59 -8.33 -7.11 -12.49
N ALA A 60 -7.77 -8.21 -12.98
CA ALA A 60 -6.36 -8.55 -12.71
C ALA A 60 -5.41 -7.47 -13.22
N SER A 61 -5.64 -6.94 -14.42
CA SER A 61 -4.85 -5.86 -14.98
C SER A 61 -4.99 -4.55 -14.19
N ALA A 62 -6.21 -4.22 -13.75
CA ALA A 62 -6.46 -3.05 -12.90
C ALA A 62 -5.74 -3.15 -11.54
N VAL A 63 -5.76 -4.34 -10.94
CA VAL A 63 -5.09 -4.63 -9.68
C VAL A 63 -3.56 -4.55 -9.85
N LEU A 64 -3.00 -5.15 -10.90
CA LEU A 64 -1.57 -5.04 -11.19
C LEU A 64 -1.14 -3.59 -11.44
N ARG A 65 -1.96 -2.79 -12.14
CA ARG A 65 -1.74 -1.35 -12.32
C ARG A 65 -1.72 -0.63 -10.98
N LEU A 66 -2.73 -0.86 -10.13
CA LEU A 66 -2.83 -0.23 -8.82
C LEU A 66 -1.61 -0.55 -7.94
N LEU A 67 -1.19 -1.82 -7.90
CA LEU A 67 0.03 -2.22 -7.19
C LEU A 67 1.27 -1.54 -7.75
N SER A 68 1.36 -1.43 -9.08
CA SER A 68 2.50 -0.77 -9.74
C SER A 68 2.57 0.71 -9.42
N GLU A 69 1.43 1.41 -9.34
CA GLU A 69 1.34 2.82 -8.94
C GLU A 69 1.60 3.02 -7.44
N TRP A 70 1.34 2.02 -6.59
CA TRP A 70 1.50 2.11 -5.14
C TRP A 70 2.96 1.93 -4.68
N ILE A 71 3.73 1.08 -5.34
CA ILE A 71 5.10 0.72 -4.95
C ILE A 71 6.09 1.90 -4.92
N PRO A 72 6.16 2.78 -5.95
CA PRO A 72 7.16 3.84 -5.99
C PRO A 72 7.11 4.73 -4.75
N GLY A 73 8.22 4.81 -4.02
CA GLY A 73 8.34 5.63 -2.80
C GLY A 73 7.84 4.99 -1.52
N THR A 74 7.42 3.71 -1.54
CA THR A 74 6.94 3.01 -0.34
C THR A 74 7.65 1.65 -0.13
N GLN A 75 8.86 1.70 0.44
CA GLN A 75 9.63 0.48 0.79
C GLN A 75 8.82 -0.54 1.64
N PRO A 76 7.97 -0.14 2.61
CA PRO A 76 7.14 -1.09 3.35
C PRO A 76 6.13 -1.86 2.47
N ALA A 77 5.61 -1.24 1.40
CA ALA A 77 4.66 -1.90 0.51
C ALA A 77 5.34 -2.98 -0.35
N VAL A 78 6.58 -2.71 -0.79
CA VAL A 78 7.41 -3.70 -1.49
C VAL A 78 7.69 -4.89 -0.58
N TYR A 79 8.02 -4.63 0.69
CA TYR A 79 8.37 -5.69 1.64
C TYR A 79 7.14 -6.54 1.96
N ALA A 80 5.98 -5.91 2.17
CA ALA A 80 4.72 -6.61 2.38
C ALA A 80 4.30 -7.44 1.16
N LEU A 81 4.49 -6.93 -0.05
CA LEU A 81 4.18 -7.65 -1.29
C LEU A 81 5.08 -8.89 -1.46
N LEU A 82 6.40 -8.73 -1.29
CA LEU A 82 7.38 -9.80 -1.51
C LEU A 82 7.42 -10.82 -0.37
N ALA A 83 7.16 -10.41 0.87
CA ALA A 83 7.07 -11.34 2.01
C ALA A 83 5.85 -12.28 1.91
N ASN A 84 4.86 -11.93 1.09
CA ASN A 84 3.69 -12.77 0.87
C ASN A 84 4.06 -14.01 0.03
N PRO A 85 3.70 -15.24 0.44
CA PRO A 85 4.01 -16.45 -0.31
C PRO A 85 3.43 -16.44 -1.74
N GLY A 86 2.29 -15.79 -1.97
CA GLY A 86 1.71 -15.68 -3.31
C GLY A 86 2.45 -14.72 -4.25
N SER A 87 3.48 -14.00 -3.78
CA SER A 87 4.40 -13.26 -4.67
C SER A 87 5.10 -14.18 -5.68
N VAL A 88 5.24 -15.47 -5.37
CA VAL A 88 5.71 -16.51 -6.31
C VAL A 88 4.81 -16.60 -7.54
N ALA A 89 3.50 -16.39 -7.38
CA ALA A 89 2.57 -16.36 -8.50
C ALA A 89 2.90 -15.24 -9.49
N LEU A 90 3.38 -14.08 -9.04
CA LEU A 90 3.86 -13.01 -9.95
C LEU A 90 5.04 -13.49 -10.79
N GLY A 91 5.95 -14.24 -10.18
CA GLY A 91 7.07 -14.84 -10.91
C GLY A 91 6.60 -15.87 -11.94
N MET A 92 5.62 -16.70 -11.57
CA MET A 92 5.01 -17.66 -12.50
C MET A 92 4.24 -16.97 -13.63
N MET A 93 3.51 -15.89 -13.36
CA MET A 93 2.82 -15.07 -14.38
C MET A 93 3.82 -14.55 -15.41
N LEU A 94 4.98 -14.08 -14.95
CA LEU A 94 6.03 -13.58 -15.83
C LEU A 94 6.58 -14.70 -16.73
N GLN A 95 6.79 -15.89 -16.17
CA GLN A 95 7.34 -17.06 -16.88
C GLN A 95 6.32 -17.81 -17.75
N ALA A 96 5.03 -17.57 -17.56
CA ALA A 96 3.98 -18.32 -18.21
C ALA A 96 4.15 -18.23 -19.74
N PRO A 97 4.34 -19.36 -20.45
CA PRO A 97 4.55 -19.34 -21.89
C PRO A 97 3.34 -18.68 -22.56
N PRO A 98 3.53 -17.92 -23.66
CA PRO A 98 2.40 -17.48 -24.46
C PRO A 98 1.67 -18.74 -24.91
N ILE A 99 0.35 -18.84 -24.63
CA ILE A 99 -0.46 -20.01 -25.03
C ILE A 99 -0.41 -20.09 -26.56
N ALA A 100 0.53 -20.88 -27.07
CA ALA A 100 0.66 -21.16 -28.47
C ALA A 100 -0.34 -22.28 -28.75
N ALA A 101 -1.59 -21.92 -29.05
CA ALA A 101 -2.55 -22.73 -29.81
C ALA A 101 -2.68 -24.22 -29.42
N ALA A 102 -2.41 -24.62 -28.17
CA ALA A 102 -2.59 -26.00 -27.73
C ALA A 102 -4.07 -26.43 -27.77
N SER A 103 -4.99 -25.47 -27.90
CA SER A 103 -6.41 -25.69 -28.15
C SER A 103 -6.75 -26.13 -29.58
N ALA A 104 -5.78 -26.17 -30.51
CA ALA A 104 -6.00 -26.68 -31.88
C ALA A 104 -5.82 -28.20 -32.02
N SER A 105 -5.41 -28.89 -30.96
CA SER A 105 -5.09 -30.33 -30.99
C SER A 105 -5.87 -31.14 -29.96
N VAL A 106 -7.19 -30.92 -29.87
CA VAL A 106 -8.15 -31.91 -29.32
C VAL A 106 -9.32 -32.03 -30.29
N SER A 107 -9.05 -32.60 -31.46
CA SER A 107 -10.04 -33.18 -32.35
C SER A 107 -9.49 -34.53 -32.82
N LEU A 108 -9.38 -35.46 -31.88
CA LEU A 108 -9.17 -36.88 -32.12
C LEU A 108 -10.32 -37.63 -31.44
N LEU A 109 -11.53 -37.40 -31.97
CA LEU A 109 -12.54 -38.45 -31.98
C LEU A 109 -12.34 -39.18 -33.32
N PRO A 110 -12.00 -40.48 -33.32
CA PRO A 110 -12.15 -41.28 -34.53
C PRO A 110 -13.65 -41.39 -34.79
N ALA A 111 -14.14 -40.68 -35.82
CA ALA A 111 -15.41 -41.01 -36.43
C ALA A 111 -15.27 -42.43 -36.99
N SER A 112 -15.81 -43.40 -36.26
CA SER A 112 -16.17 -44.69 -36.84
C SER A 112 -17.20 -44.39 -37.93
N TYR A 113 -16.79 -44.66 -39.17
CA TYR A 113 -17.66 -44.81 -40.32
C TYR A 113 -18.90 -45.61 -39.93
N ASP A 114 -20.08 -45.03 -40.15
CA ASP A 114 -21.23 -45.84 -40.54
C ASP A 114 -21.74 -45.30 -41.87
N ASP A 115 -21.87 -46.23 -42.79
CA ASP A 115 -22.19 -46.09 -44.20
C ASP A 115 -23.69 -45.87 -44.36
N GLY A 116 -24.12 -44.90 -45.17
CA GLY A 116 -25.53 -44.55 -45.21
C GLY A 116 -25.86 -43.41 -46.17
N THR A 117 -25.82 -43.74 -47.45
CA THR A 117 -26.40 -42.97 -48.56
C THR A 117 -27.78 -42.36 -48.25
N GLY A 118 -27.88 -41.04 -48.30
CA GLY A 118 -29.16 -40.33 -48.23
C GLY A 118 -29.03 -38.86 -48.59
N GLY A 119 -29.32 -38.52 -49.84
CA GLY A 119 -29.31 -37.15 -50.35
C GLY A 119 -30.29 -36.22 -49.61
N GLY A 120 -29.87 -34.99 -49.39
CA GLY A 120 -30.68 -33.97 -48.74
C GLY A 120 -30.07 -32.58 -48.86
N ILE A 121 -30.41 -31.91 -49.96
CA ILE A 121 -30.74 -30.48 -50.15
C ILE A 121 -30.06 -29.45 -49.22
N GLY A 122 -29.44 -28.47 -49.88
CA GLY A 122 -28.69 -27.33 -49.34
C GLY A 122 -29.29 -26.65 -48.10
N GLY A 123 -28.44 -26.56 -47.08
CA GLY A 123 -28.51 -25.53 -46.05
C GLY A 123 -27.18 -24.80 -46.04
N GLU A 124 -27.18 -23.54 -46.45
CA GLU A 124 -26.05 -22.62 -46.24
C GLU A 124 -25.87 -22.43 -44.73
N GLY A 125 -25.07 -23.30 -44.12
CA GLY A 125 -24.70 -23.21 -42.72
C GLY A 125 -23.79 -22.00 -42.50
N GLU A 126 -24.37 -20.92 -42.04
CA GLU A 126 -23.72 -19.72 -41.55
C GLU A 126 -22.67 -20.08 -40.49
N LYS A 127 -21.41 -20.14 -40.92
CA LYS A 127 -20.26 -20.50 -40.09
C LYS A 127 -19.97 -19.33 -39.13
N ALA A 128 -20.44 -19.47 -37.90
CA ALA A 128 -20.38 -18.44 -36.87
C ALA A 128 -18.94 -17.89 -36.60
N PRO A 129 -18.80 -16.59 -36.29
CA PRO A 129 -17.52 -15.91 -36.10
C PRO A 129 -16.87 -16.26 -34.74
N ALA A 130 -16.08 -17.34 -34.70
CA ALA A 130 -15.26 -17.72 -33.55
C ALA A 130 -13.87 -17.01 -33.36
N PRO A 131 -13.30 -16.19 -34.29
CA PRO A 131 -11.91 -15.73 -34.12
C PRO A 131 -11.73 -14.55 -33.14
N ALA A 132 -12.78 -13.77 -32.84
CA ALA A 132 -12.64 -12.52 -32.09
C ALA A 132 -12.30 -12.73 -30.59
N LYS A 133 -12.92 -13.73 -29.93
CA LYS A 133 -12.74 -13.95 -28.48
C LYS A 133 -11.31 -14.36 -28.11
N ASN A 134 -10.66 -15.16 -28.96
CA ASN A 134 -9.28 -15.61 -28.74
C ASN A 134 -8.25 -14.48 -28.88
N ALA A 135 -8.54 -13.46 -29.70
CA ALA A 135 -7.64 -12.33 -29.88
C ALA A 135 -7.63 -11.42 -28.64
N VAL A 136 -8.80 -11.16 -28.05
CA VAL A 136 -8.96 -10.33 -26.84
C VAL A 136 -8.26 -10.98 -25.64
N ALA A 137 -8.53 -12.26 -25.36
CA ALA A 137 -7.88 -12.98 -24.26
C ALA A 137 -6.35 -13.01 -24.38
N LYS A 138 -5.82 -13.10 -25.61
CA LYS A 138 -4.38 -13.05 -25.87
C LYS A 138 -3.80 -11.65 -25.65
N ALA A 139 -4.53 -10.59 -25.97
CA ALA A 139 -4.12 -9.22 -25.72
C ALA A 139 -4.07 -8.94 -24.21
N ASP A 140 -5.12 -9.31 -23.47
CA ASP A 140 -5.19 -9.10 -22.02
C ASP A 140 -4.06 -9.83 -21.29
N ARG A 141 -3.74 -11.07 -21.68
CA ARG A 141 -2.63 -11.81 -21.10
C ARG A 141 -1.28 -11.15 -21.34
N LYS A 142 -1.04 -10.60 -22.53
CA LYS A 142 0.19 -9.85 -22.81
C LYS A 142 0.28 -8.60 -21.93
N THR A 143 -0.82 -7.89 -21.75
CA THR A 143 -0.85 -6.70 -20.89
C THR A 143 -0.62 -7.07 -19.43
N MET A 144 -1.25 -8.13 -18.92
CA MET A 144 -0.99 -8.64 -17.57
C MET A 144 0.49 -9.02 -17.40
N GLN A 145 1.07 -9.79 -18.32
CA GLN A 145 2.48 -10.17 -18.27
C GLN A 145 3.40 -8.95 -18.26
N ALA A 146 3.09 -7.92 -19.04
CA ALA A 146 3.88 -6.70 -19.09
C ALA A 146 3.71 -5.84 -17.82
N LEU A 147 2.50 -5.76 -17.24
CA LEU A 147 2.26 -5.10 -15.95
C LEU A 147 2.96 -5.84 -14.81
N THR A 148 2.95 -7.18 -14.82
CA THR A 148 3.72 -7.99 -13.86
C THR A 148 5.22 -7.75 -14.02
N ALA A 149 5.72 -7.67 -15.26
CA ALA A 149 7.12 -7.33 -15.53
C ALA A 149 7.48 -5.93 -14.98
N LEU A 150 6.59 -4.95 -15.16
CA LEU A 150 6.77 -3.60 -14.62
C LEU A 150 6.80 -3.62 -13.09
N LEU A 151 5.84 -4.31 -12.46
CA LEU A 151 5.72 -4.44 -11.01
C LEU A 151 6.98 -5.06 -10.40
N LEU A 152 7.44 -6.20 -10.92
CA LEU A 152 8.66 -6.87 -10.44
C LEU A 152 9.92 -6.02 -10.66
N GLY A 153 9.96 -5.28 -11.78
CA GLY A 153 11.01 -4.30 -12.04
C GLY A 153 11.04 -3.17 -11.01
N LEU A 154 9.86 -2.66 -10.61
CA LEU A 154 9.74 -1.63 -9.58
C LEU A 154 10.09 -2.17 -8.20
N CYS A 155 9.75 -3.42 -7.88
CA CYS A 155 10.25 -4.09 -6.68
C CYS A 155 11.79 -4.14 -6.65
N MET A 156 12.42 -4.48 -7.78
CA MET A 156 13.88 -4.54 -7.90
C MET A 156 14.56 -3.17 -7.75
N GLU A 157 13.90 -2.07 -8.17
CA GLU A 157 14.40 -0.71 -7.90
C GLU A 157 14.37 -0.39 -6.40
N ASN A 158 13.27 -0.71 -5.73
CA ASN A 158 12.98 -0.24 -4.36
C ASN A 158 13.53 -1.16 -3.26
N LEU A 159 13.85 -2.42 -3.54
CA LEU A 159 14.70 -3.25 -2.67
C LEU A 159 16.08 -2.62 -2.56
N GLY A 160 16.78 -2.67 -1.43
CA GLY A 160 18.21 -2.34 -1.30
C GLY A 160 19.16 -3.42 -1.85
N PRO A 161 20.47 -3.14 -2.00
CA PRO A 161 21.44 -4.04 -2.66
C PRO A 161 21.54 -5.40 -1.97
N ASP A 162 21.50 -5.39 -0.65
CA ASP A 162 21.67 -6.56 0.21
C ASP A 162 20.37 -6.98 0.89
N ASP A 163 19.24 -6.37 0.50
CA ASP A 163 17.94 -6.70 1.08
C ASP A 163 17.40 -8.00 0.49
N GLU A 164 16.99 -8.89 1.39
CA GLU A 164 16.28 -10.13 1.06
C GLU A 164 14.95 -10.16 1.82
N VAL A 165 13.84 -10.24 1.08
CA VAL A 165 12.49 -10.25 1.66
C VAL A 165 11.70 -11.41 1.08
N GLY A 166 11.30 -12.35 1.92
CA GLY A 166 10.52 -13.52 1.50
C GLY A 166 11.25 -14.42 0.48
N GLY A 167 12.58 -14.46 0.52
CA GLY A 167 13.42 -15.17 -0.46
C GLY A 167 13.62 -14.40 -1.77
N TRP A 168 13.09 -13.19 -1.89
CA TRP A 168 13.36 -12.29 -3.01
C TRP A 168 14.51 -11.35 -2.67
N SER A 169 15.56 -11.43 -3.47
CA SER A 169 16.63 -10.43 -3.55
C SER A 169 16.60 -9.77 -4.94
N ARG A 170 17.29 -8.64 -5.09
CA ARG A 170 17.48 -7.99 -6.41
C ARG A 170 18.05 -8.97 -7.44
N SER A 171 19.07 -9.74 -7.05
CA SER A 171 19.70 -10.75 -7.90
C SER A 171 18.77 -11.93 -8.19
N GLY A 172 17.94 -12.34 -7.22
CA GLY A 172 16.92 -13.38 -7.40
C GLY A 172 15.83 -12.97 -8.41
N LEU A 173 15.30 -11.75 -8.30
CA LEU A 173 14.36 -11.18 -9.27
C LEU A 173 14.98 -11.09 -10.66
N MET A 174 16.24 -10.65 -10.75
CA MET A 174 16.94 -10.58 -12.03
C MET A 174 17.22 -11.98 -12.62
N GLY A 175 17.54 -12.95 -11.76
CA GLY A 175 17.68 -14.36 -12.14
C GLY A 175 16.39 -14.93 -12.72
N LEU A 176 15.24 -14.61 -12.10
CA LEU A 176 13.92 -14.97 -12.60
C LEU A 176 13.65 -14.38 -13.99
N VAL A 177 13.98 -13.10 -14.20
CA VAL A 177 13.84 -12.44 -15.51
C VAL A 177 14.73 -13.11 -16.56
N LYS A 178 16.00 -13.39 -16.23
CA LYS A 178 16.98 -14.03 -17.11
C LYS A 178 16.54 -15.44 -17.53
N ALA A 179 16.17 -16.27 -16.56
CA ALA A 179 15.82 -17.67 -16.80
C ALA A 179 14.43 -17.83 -17.43
N GLY A 180 13.47 -16.99 -17.02
CA GLY A 180 12.08 -17.10 -17.42
C GLY A 180 11.78 -16.56 -18.81
N VAL A 181 12.01 -15.26 -18.99
CA VAL A 181 11.58 -14.53 -20.19
C VAL A 181 12.78 -14.17 -21.07
N GLY A 182 13.94 -13.93 -20.45
CA GLY A 182 15.10 -13.34 -21.07
C GLY A 182 15.00 -11.81 -21.09
N ILE A 183 16.14 -11.15 -20.87
CA ILE A 183 16.23 -9.69 -20.70
C ILE A 183 15.65 -8.93 -21.89
N SER A 184 15.95 -9.38 -23.12
CA SER A 184 15.49 -8.72 -24.35
C SER A 184 13.95 -8.76 -24.48
N LYS A 185 13.33 -9.91 -24.20
CA LYS A 185 11.87 -10.03 -24.21
C LYS A 185 11.23 -9.27 -23.04
N PHE A 186 11.87 -9.22 -21.89
CA PHE A 186 11.44 -8.42 -20.74
C PHE A 186 11.44 -6.91 -21.06
N THR A 187 12.51 -6.37 -21.66
CA THR A 187 12.52 -4.95 -22.04
C THR A 187 11.54 -4.67 -23.17
N GLN A 188 11.36 -5.61 -24.11
CA GLN A 188 10.36 -5.52 -25.18
C GLN A 188 8.92 -5.55 -24.65
N SER A 189 8.60 -6.38 -23.65
CA SER A 189 7.26 -6.43 -23.05
C SER A 189 6.94 -5.10 -22.34
N LEU A 190 7.92 -4.50 -21.67
CA LEU A 190 7.79 -3.17 -21.09
C LEU A 190 7.58 -2.06 -22.16
N GLU A 191 8.17 -2.20 -23.36
CA GLU A 191 7.83 -1.30 -24.49
C GLU A 191 6.42 -1.51 -25.03
N GLY A 192 5.97 -2.76 -25.06
CA GLY A 192 4.64 -3.15 -25.52
C GLY A 192 3.54 -2.42 -24.76
N LEU A 193 3.72 -2.18 -23.46
CA LEU A 193 2.76 -1.40 -22.65
C LEU A 193 2.46 -0.01 -23.23
N ARG A 194 3.45 0.64 -23.86
CA ARG A 194 3.25 1.96 -24.51
C ARG A 194 2.61 1.82 -25.88
N LYS A 195 3.11 0.89 -26.70
CA LYS A 195 2.74 0.74 -28.12
C LYS A 195 1.37 0.08 -28.31
N ASP A 196 1.15 -1.05 -27.65
CA ASP A 196 -0.02 -1.91 -27.86
C ASP A 196 -1.28 -1.34 -27.18
N SER A 197 -1.12 -0.58 -26.09
CA SER A 197 -2.22 0.15 -25.43
C SER A 197 -2.82 1.26 -26.30
N PHE A 198 -2.16 1.64 -27.39
CA PHE A 198 -2.53 2.77 -28.25
C PHE A 198 -2.92 2.34 -29.66
N ALA A 199 -2.21 1.36 -30.25
CA ALA A 199 -2.40 0.98 -31.64
C ALA A 199 -3.73 0.27 -31.94
N ALA A 200 -4.35 -0.37 -30.93
CA ALA A 200 -5.55 -1.18 -31.16
C ALA A 200 -6.84 -0.42 -31.50
N ARG A 201 -6.85 0.94 -31.53
CA ARG A 201 -8.12 1.68 -31.59
C ARG A 201 -8.16 2.99 -32.39
N GLY A 202 -7.16 3.23 -33.23
CA GLY A 202 -7.10 4.41 -34.10
C GLY A 202 -7.89 4.32 -35.42
N GLY A 203 -8.47 3.17 -35.74
CA GLY A 203 -9.29 2.98 -36.95
C GLY A 203 -10.73 3.41 -36.70
N GLY A 204 -11.11 4.55 -37.25
CA GLY A 204 -12.41 5.19 -37.02
C GLY A 204 -13.62 4.29 -37.21
N GLY A 205 -14.51 4.29 -36.23
CA GLY A 205 -15.83 3.66 -36.32
C GLY A 205 -16.28 2.97 -35.05
N GLY A 206 -16.63 3.74 -34.03
CA GLY A 206 -17.64 3.37 -33.02
C GLY A 206 -17.41 2.12 -32.15
N GLY A 207 -16.92 2.36 -30.92
CA GLY A 207 -17.30 1.54 -29.73
C GLY A 207 -16.46 0.28 -29.45
N GLY A 208 -15.98 0.14 -28.20
CA GLY A 208 -15.17 -1.00 -27.69
C GLY A 208 -13.72 -1.04 -28.21
N ASP A 209 -12.63 -1.12 -27.46
CA ASP A 209 -12.41 -1.29 -26.02
C ASP A 209 -11.42 -0.24 -25.47
N SER A 210 -11.89 0.51 -24.49
CA SER A 210 -11.03 1.32 -23.63
C SER A 210 -10.04 0.37 -22.96
N CYS A 211 -8.83 0.83 -22.62
CA CYS A 211 -8.06 0.13 -21.59
C CYS A 211 -9.04 -0.17 -20.46
N PRO A 212 -9.33 -1.44 -20.13
CA PRO A 212 -10.55 -1.77 -19.38
C PRO A 212 -10.53 -1.18 -17.96
N TRP A 213 -9.34 -0.76 -17.50
CA TRP A 213 -9.11 -0.05 -16.25
C TRP A 213 -9.19 1.48 -16.32
N SER A 214 -9.25 2.12 -17.49
CA SER A 214 -9.21 3.58 -17.63
C SER A 214 -10.59 4.14 -17.92
N ARG A 215 -11.13 4.99 -17.03
CA ARG A 215 -12.47 5.58 -17.20
C ARG A 215 -12.44 6.87 -18.03
N SER A 216 -11.29 7.55 -18.09
CA SER A 216 -11.13 8.79 -18.85
C SER A 216 -9.88 8.79 -19.73
N ALA A 217 -9.87 9.64 -20.76
CA ALA A 217 -8.69 9.84 -21.61
C ALA A 217 -7.53 10.49 -20.83
N LEU A 218 -7.83 11.40 -19.90
CA LEU A 218 -6.84 12.07 -19.06
C LEU A 218 -6.15 11.08 -18.11
N GLU A 219 -6.91 10.17 -17.50
CA GLU A 219 -6.37 9.11 -16.66
C GLU A 219 -5.41 8.21 -17.46
N LYS A 220 -5.82 7.82 -18.68
CA LYS A 220 -4.98 7.05 -19.60
C LYS A 220 -3.68 7.78 -19.90
N GLU A 221 -3.75 9.06 -20.26
CA GLU A 221 -2.58 9.87 -20.58
C GLU A 221 -1.64 10.01 -19.38
N SER A 222 -2.20 10.26 -18.19
CA SER A 222 -1.45 10.34 -16.95
C SER A 222 -0.71 9.04 -16.63
N PHE A 223 -1.42 7.91 -16.75
CA PHE A 223 -0.82 6.59 -16.55
C PHE A 223 0.28 6.30 -17.57
N LEU A 224 0.10 6.67 -18.84
CA LEU A 224 1.11 6.44 -19.87
C LEU A 224 2.38 7.24 -19.62
N ARG A 225 2.24 8.49 -19.18
CA ARG A 225 3.38 9.33 -18.76
C ARG A 225 4.14 8.68 -17.61
N TRP A 226 3.40 8.33 -16.54
CA TRP A 226 3.94 7.65 -15.36
C TRP A 226 4.61 6.32 -15.72
N CYS A 227 3.95 5.47 -16.52
CA CYS A 227 4.46 4.19 -16.98
C CYS A 227 5.72 4.40 -17.83
N GLY A 228 5.78 5.47 -18.62
CA GLY A 228 6.96 5.82 -19.40
C GLY A 228 8.20 6.03 -18.54
N GLU A 229 8.09 6.89 -17.54
CA GLU A 229 9.16 7.20 -16.58
C GLU A 229 9.61 5.94 -15.83
N ASN A 230 8.67 5.17 -15.31
CA ASN A 230 8.94 3.97 -14.53
C ASN A 230 9.56 2.83 -15.38
N VAL A 231 9.12 2.66 -16.64
CA VAL A 231 9.75 1.70 -17.56
C VAL A 231 11.22 2.06 -17.84
N ALA A 232 11.55 3.35 -17.98
CA ALA A 232 12.93 3.79 -18.19
C ALA A 232 13.80 3.49 -16.95
N LEU A 233 13.27 3.78 -15.77
CA LEU A 233 13.90 3.48 -14.49
C LEU A 233 14.16 1.97 -14.33
N VAL A 234 13.16 1.13 -14.57
CA VAL A 234 13.28 -0.34 -14.47
C VAL A 234 14.33 -0.88 -15.44
N ARG A 235 14.44 -0.33 -16.65
CA ARG A 235 15.47 -0.75 -17.61
C ARG A 235 16.87 -0.37 -17.15
N LYS A 236 17.04 0.88 -16.72
CA LYS A 236 18.31 1.35 -16.17
C LYS A 236 18.75 0.42 -15.04
N ARG A 237 17.81 0.04 -14.17
CA ARG A 237 18.07 -0.88 -13.06
C ARG A 237 18.44 -2.28 -13.51
N ALA A 238 17.69 -2.85 -14.45
CA ALA A 238 18.00 -4.16 -15.02
C ALA A 238 19.39 -4.19 -15.67
N VAL A 239 19.78 -3.12 -16.38
CA VAL A 239 21.13 -2.99 -16.96
C VAL A 239 22.20 -2.89 -15.88
N GLN A 240 21.98 -2.08 -14.83
CA GLN A 240 22.91 -1.99 -13.70
C GLN A 240 23.14 -3.34 -13.03
N GLU A 241 22.08 -4.10 -12.77
CA GLU A 241 22.18 -5.45 -12.19
C GLU A 241 22.92 -6.42 -13.12
N LEU A 242 22.75 -6.29 -14.44
CA LEU A 242 23.52 -7.09 -15.39
C LEU A 242 25.01 -6.76 -15.34
N THR A 243 25.36 -5.48 -15.35
CA THR A 243 26.75 -5.03 -15.28
C THR A 243 27.39 -5.37 -13.94
N ALA A 244 26.67 -5.21 -12.83
CA ALA A 244 27.14 -5.58 -11.50
C ALA A 244 27.39 -7.10 -11.41
N SER A 245 26.47 -7.92 -11.91
CA SER A 245 26.64 -9.38 -11.93
C SER A 245 27.83 -9.84 -12.79
N ALA A 246 28.18 -9.08 -13.84
CA ALA A 246 29.36 -9.37 -14.66
C ALA A 246 30.67 -8.91 -13.99
N GLY A 247 30.62 -7.87 -13.13
CA GLY A 247 31.79 -7.33 -12.42
C GLY A 247 32.12 -8.06 -11.11
N ALA A 248 31.12 -8.54 -10.37
CA ALA A 248 31.31 -9.20 -9.07
C ALA A 248 31.99 -10.59 -9.16
N SER A 249 32.14 -11.14 -10.37
CA SER A 249 32.89 -12.38 -10.61
C SER A 249 34.41 -12.18 -10.69
N MET A 250 34.91 -10.94 -10.63
CA MET A 250 36.34 -10.64 -10.54
C MET A 250 36.60 -10.04 -9.16
N GLY A 251 37.35 -10.80 -8.36
CA GLY A 251 37.51 -10.62 -6.94
C GLY A 251 37.85 -9.20 -6.49
N ASP A 252 37.36 -8.95 -5.28
CA ASP A 252 37.81 -7.97 -4.28
C ASP A 252 39.33 -8.08 -4.06
N SER A 253 40.09 -7.71 -5.08
CA SER A 253 41.50 -7.38 -4.96
C SER A 253 41.56 -5.94 -4.51
N ASP A 254 41.69 -5.78 -3.18
CA ASP A 254 42.05 -4.59 -2.44
C ASP A 254 43.40 -4.01 -2.93
N ASP A 255 43.46 -3.56 -4.18
CA ASP A 255 44.59 -2.81 -4.72
C ASP A 255 44.35 -1.32 -4.46
N SER A 256 44.51 -0.97 -3.18
CA SER A 256 45.33 0.14 -2.72
C SER A 256 45.54 1.26 -3.75
N ASP A 257 44.74 2.33 -3.64
CA ASP A 257 45.01 3.64 -4.24
C ASP A 257 46.35 4.17 -3.69
N SER A 258 47.45 3.75 -4.32
CA SER A 258 48.76 4.36 -4.17
C SER A 258 48.85 5.48 -5.21
N ASP A 259 48.42 6.66 -4.81
CA ASP A 259 48.66 7.92 -5.48
C ASP A 259 50.17 8.24 -5.37
N ASP A 260 50.99 7.68 -6.26
CA ASP A 260 52.40 8.07 -6.41
C ASP A 260 52.64 8.58 -7.84
N GLY A 261 52.67 9.90 -7.97
CA GLY A 261 53.13 10.60 -9.14
C GLY A 261 54.63 10.38 -9.32
N GLY A 262 55.01 9.35 -10.09
CA GLY A 262 56.39 9.02 -10.43
C GLY A 262 56.65 9.12 -11.92
N ASP A 263 56.95 10.33 -12.39
CA ASP A 263 57.53 10.61 -13.70
C ASP A 263 58.99 10.11 -13.72
N ALA A 264 59.25 8.90 -14.22
CA ALA A 264 60.63 8.49 -14.55
C ALA A 264 60.70 7.32 -15.53
N ALA A 265 61.57 7.52 -16.51
CA ALA A 265 61.86 6.65 -17.62
C ALA A 265 62.59 5.34 -17.26
N ALA A 266 62.42 4.39 -18.18
CA ALA A 266 63.39 3.42 -18.64
C ALA A 266 63.71 2.17 -17.80
N ALA A 267 64.05 1.13 -18.58
CA ALA A 267 64.79 -0.09 -18.23
C ALA A 267 64.00 -1.33 -17.77
N THR A 268 63.61 -2.11 -18.78
CA THR A 268 64.02 -3.53 -18.98
C THR A 268 63.98 -4.49 -17.78
N GLY A 269 63.06 -5.45 -17.87
CA GLY A 269 63.38 -6.86 -17.61
C GLY A 269 62.59 -7.54 -16.50
N ALA A 270 61.56 -8.31 -16.90
CA ALA A 270 61.30 -9.69 -16.45
C ALA A 270 59.91 -10.15 -16.94
N PRO A 271 59.80 -11.26 -17.70
CA PRO A 271 58.52 -11.85 -18.07
C PRO A 271 58.10 -12.84 -16.97
N GLY A 272 57.19 -12.42 -16.10
CA GLY A 272 56.75 -13.23 -14.97
C GLY A 272 55.27 -13.07 -14.68
N GLY A 273 54.47 -13.94 -15.31
CA GLY A 273 53.31 -14.56 -14.69
C GLY A 273 52.08 -13.71 -14.35
N GLY A 274 51.05 -13.83 -15.19
CA GLY A 274 49.68 -14.04 -14.72
C GLY A 274 48.76 -12.81 -14.62
N GLY A 275 47.62 -12.88 -15.31
CA GLY A 275 46.38 -12.26 -14.81
C GLY A 275 45.79 -11.04 -15.55
N GLY A 276 46.45 -10.49 -16.57
CA GLY A 276 46.04 -9.20 -17.20
C GLY A 276 44.84 -9.21 -18.16
N ARG A 277 43.79 -10.01 -17.94
CA ARG A 277 42.60 -10.07 -18.84
C ARG A 277 41.35 -9.33 -18.33
N GLY A 278 41.44 -8.66 -17.18
CA GLY A 278 40.30 -7.96 -16.55
C GLY A 278 40.12 -6.47 -16.86
N GLY A 279 41.10 -5.83 -17.51
CA GLY A 279 41.00 -4.39 -17.84
C GLY A 279 39.97 -4.08 -18.93
N ASP A 280 39.82 -4.98 -19.90
CA ASP A 280 38.97 -4.78 -21.08
C ASP A 280 37.47 -4.82 -20.74
N SER A 281 37.06 -5.62 -19.75
CA SER A 281 35.66 -5.70 -19.35
C SER A 281 35.22 -4.46 -18.58
N LYS A 282 36.08 -3.88 -17.72
CA LYS A 282 35.78 -2.66 -16.95
C LYS A 282 35.75 -1.41 -17.85
N SER A 283 36.63 -1.32 -18.84
CA SER A 283 36.61 -0.25 -19.83
C SER A 283 35.37 -0.35 -20.74
N MET A 284 35.00 -1.56 -21.17
CA MET A 284 33.78 -1.81 -21.94
C MET A 284 32.52 -1.50 -21.13
N ALA A 285 32.47 -1.84 -19.84
CA ALA A 285 31.34 -1.50 -18.95
C ALA A 285 31.18 0.02 -18.79
N LYS A 286 32.28 0.77 -18.61
CA LYS A 286 32.25 2.25 -18.58
C LYS A 286 31.76 2.83 -19.91
N LEU A 287 32.21 2.28 -21.04
CA LEU A 287 31.76 2.71 -22.36
C LEU A 287 30.26 2.45 -22.58
N LEU A 288 29.78 1.25 -22.23
CA LEU A 288 28.36 0.89 -22.31
C LEU A 288 27.49 1.77 -21.40
N SER A 289 27.95 2.05 -20.18
CA SER A 289 27.27 2.97 -19.28
C SER A 289 27.15 4.38 -19.88
N ARG A 290 28.24 4.89 -20.47
CA ARG A 290 28.25 6.17 -21.16
C ARG A 290 27.31 6.19 -22.37
N GLN A 291 27.40 5.19 -23.25
CA GLN A 291 26.50 5.07 -24.41
C GLN A 291 25.02 4.94 -24.01
N THR A 292 24.72 4.24 -22.91
CA THR A 292 23.35 4.13 -22.40
C THR A 292 22.84 5.49 -21.93
N SER A 293 23.66 6.25 -21.20
CA SER A 293 23.31 7.60 -20.76
C SER A 293 23.13 8.59 -21.92
N GLU A 294 23.97 8.51 -22.96
CA GLU A 294 23.83 9.32 -24.18
C GLU A 294 22.55 8.93 -24.97
N LEU A 295 22.23 7.64 -25.10
CA LEU A 295 20.97 7.19 -25.73
C LEU A 295 19.73 7.65 -24.95
N ASP A 296 19.78 7.63 -23.63
CA ASP A 296 18.66 8.10 -22.81
C ASP A 296 18.51 9.63 -22.90
N ALA A 297 19.61 10.38 -22.98
CA ALA A 297 19.58 11.82 -23.26
C ALA A 297 18.96 12.14 -24.63
N LEU A 298 19.35 11.39 -25.67
CA LEU A 298 18.79 11.55 -27.02
C LEU A 298 17.30 11.19 -27.07
N ARG A 299 16.87 10.13 -26.37
CA ARG A 299 15.45 9.79 -26.24
C ARG A 299 14.66 10.88 -25.53
N SER A 300 15.21 11.44 -24.45
CA SER A 300 14.58 12.54 -23.72
C SER A 300 14.43 13.79 -24.61
N GLN A 301 15.46 14.13 -25.40
CA GLN A 301 15.41 15.22 -26.38
C GLN A 301 14.39 14.96 -27.50
N LEU A 302 14.28 13.72 -27.98
CA LEU A 302 13.28 13.34 -28.98
C LEU A 302 11.85 13.50 -28.43
N ASP A 303 11.59 13.00 -27.22
CA ASP A 303 10.29 13.14 -26.55
C ASP A 303 9.92 14.62 -26.32
N GLU A 304 10.91 15.47 -26.01
CA GLU A 304 10.71 16.91 -25.86
C GLU A 304 10.44 17.61 -27.19
N ALA A 305 11.17 17.25 -28.25
CA ALA A 305 10.94 17.75 -29.59
C ALA A 305 9.57 17.33 -30.15
N GLU A 306 9.14 16.08 -29.90
CA GLU A 306 7.81 15.60 -30.27
C GLU A 306 6.71 16.37 -29.52
N ARG A 307 6.89 16.63 -28.22
CA ARG A 307 5.97 17.48 -27.43
C ARG A 307 5.92 18.92 -27.97
N ALA A 308 7.07 19.51 -28.29
CA ALA A 308 7.12 20.85 -28.86
C ALA A 308 6.44 20.91 -30.24
N ASN A 309 6.65 19.91 -31.09
CA ASN A 309 6.00 19.82 -32.39
C ASN A 309 4.47 19.62 -32.26
N ALA A 310 4.03 18.78 -31.33
CA ALA A 310 2.61 18.60 -31.03
C ALA A 310 1.96 19.95 -30.59
N ALA A 311 2.62 20.69 -29.71
CA ALA A 311 2.17 22.01 -29.28
C ALA A 311 2.12 23.03 -30.43
N GLN A 312 3.17 23.09 -31.26
CA GLN A 312 3.20 23.95 -32.45
C GLN A 312 2.11 23.57 -33.47
N SER A 313 1.86 22.28 -33.68
CA SER A 313 0.80 21.81 -34.58
C SER A 313 -0.60 22.17 -34.08
N ALA A 314 -0.82 22.18 -32.76
CA ALA A 314 -2.06 22.64 -32.15
C ALA A 314 -2.23 24.16 -32.31
N GLN A 315 -1.16 24.94 -32.13
CA GLN A 315 -1.16 26.37 -32.39
C GLN A 315 -1.43 26.68 -33.87
N LEU A 316 -0.79 25.98 -34.81
CA LEU A 316 -1.05 26.15 -36.25
C LEU A 316 -2.49 25.78 -36.63
N LYS A 317 -3.06 24.71 -36.07
CA LYS A 317 -4.48 24.37 -36.29
C LYS A 317 -5.40 25.46 -35.76
N SER A 318 -5.08 26.05 -34.60
CA SER A 318 -5.83 27.18 -34.05
C SER A 318 -5.74 28.40 -34.97
N LEU A 319 -4.52 28.80 -35.37
CA LEU A 319 -4.32 29.92 -36.30
C LEU A 319 -4.98 29.69 -37.64
N LYS A 320 -4.90 28.47 -38.20
CA LYS A 320 -5.58 28.11 -39.44
C LYS A 320 -7.09 28.26 -39.32
N ARG A 321 -7.69 27.77 -38.22
CA ARG A 321 -9.13 27.99 -37.94
C ARG A 321 -9.46 29.48 -37.85
N ARG A 322 -8.61 30.29 -37.22
CA ARG A 322 -8.78 31.76 -37.12
C ARG A 322 -8.71 32.46 -38.48
N VAL A 323 -7.85 32.00 -39.38
CA VAL A 323 -7.71 32.55 -40.74
C VAL A 323 -8.85 32.08 -41.66
N GLU A 324 -9.36 30.87 -41.46
CA GLU A 324 -10.45 30.29 -42.27
C GLU A 324 -11.85 30.74 -41.83
N SER A 325 -12.04 31.11 -40.56
CA SER A 325 -13.27 31.77 -40.10
C SER A 325 -13.25 33.24 -40.53
N ASN A 326 -14.35 33.71 -41.13
CA ASN A 326 -14.57 35.10 -41.52
C ASN A 326 -14.04 36.08 -40.45
N PRO A 327 -13.19 37.06 -40.80
CA PRO A 327 -12.48 37.89 -39.82
C PRO A 327 -13.42 38.63 -38.85
N THR A 328 -14.63 39.00 -39.29
CA THR A 328 -15.61 39.71 -38.45
C THR A 328 -16.31 38.83 -37.42
N GLU A 329 -16.56 37.55 -37.71
CA GLU A 329 -17.22 36.62 -36.77
C GLU A 329 -16.23 36.11 -35.71
N LEU A 330 -14.96 35.98 -36.09
CA LEU A 330 -13.90 35.65 -35.14
C LEU A 330 -13.65 36.81 -34.17
N ASP A 331 -13.65 38.06 -34.64
CA ASP A 331 -13.48 39.23 -33.78
C ASP A 331 -14.63 39.35 -32.77
N GLU A 332 -15.89 39.15 -33.20
CA GLU A 332 -17.05 39.11 -32.30
C GLU A 332 -16.95 37.97 -31.27
N MET A 333 -16.54 36.76 -31.68
CA MET A 333 -16.31 35.65 -30.73
C MET A 333 -15.14 35.92 -29.78
N LEU A 334 -14.09 36.61 -30.22
CA LEU A 334 -12.96 36.98 -29.37
C LEU A 334 -13.39 38.00 -28.33
N ASP A 335 -14.17 39.00 -28.70
CA ASP A 335 -14.74 39.99 -27.77
C ASP A 335 -15.71 39.34 -26.77
N GLU A 336 -16.56 38.42 -27.23
CA GLU A 336 -17.43 37.66 -26.34
C GLU A 336 -16.63 36.76 -25.38
N SER A 337 -15.56 36.11 -25.88
CA SER A 337 -14.68 35.29 -25.05
C SER A 337 -13.91 36.13 -24.02
N ALA A 338 -13.45 37.32 -24.39
CA ALA A 338 -12.78 38.25 -23.50
C ALA A 338 -13.75 38.78 -22.43
N ARG A 339 -15.00 39.05 -22.80
CA ARG A 339 -16.06 39.45 -21.86
C ARG A 339 -16.38 38.34 -20.87
N ARG A 340 -16.55 37.09 -21.34
CA ARG A 340 -16.77 35.92 -20.47
C ARG A 340 -15.57 35.63 -19.58
N ALA A 341 -14.35 35.77 -20.09
CA ALA A 341 -13.14 35.62 -19.28
C ALA A 341 -13.11 36.65 -18.14
N LYS A 342 -13.42 37.92 -18.42
CA LYS A 342 -13.50 38.97 -17.41
C LYS A 342 -14.62 38.74 -16.38
N GLU A 343 -15.76 38.22 -16.82
CA GLU A 343 -16.88 37.85 -15.94
C GLU A 343 -16.48 36.69 -15.01
N LEU A 344 -15.89 35.63 -15.55
CA LEU A 344 -15.37 34.50 -14.77
C LEU A 344 -14.22 34.88 -13.83
N GLU A 345 -13.37 35.83 -14.20
CA GLU A 345 -12.36 36.41 -13.31
C GLU A 345 -13.02 37.17 -12.16
N GLY A 346 -14.08 37.93 -12.43
CA GLY A 346 -14.89 38.60 -11.43
C GLY A 346 -15.59 37.63 -10.46
N GLU A 347 -16.21 36.57 -10.98
CA GLU A 347 -16.82 35.51 -10.18
C GLU A 347 -15.78 34.76 -9.33
N ASN A 348 -14.62 34.42 -9.91
CA ASN A 348 -13.53 33.80 -9.15
C ASN A 348 -12.99 34.72 -8.05
N ALA A 349 -12.87 36.03 -8.32
CA ALA A 349 -12.46 36.99 -7.30
C ALA A 349 -13.51 37.10 -6.18
N ALA A 350 -14.80 37.10 -6.51
CA ALA A 350 -15.88 37.09 -5.54
C ALA A 350 -15.90 35.81 -4.70
N LEU A 351 -15.74 34.64 -5.32
CA LEU A 351 -15.65 33.35 -4.64
C LEU A 351 -14.43 33.27 -3.71
N ARG A 352 -13.26 33.76 -4.14
CA ARG A 352 -12.07 33.84 -3.28
C ARG A 352 -12.30 34.74 -2.07
N LYS A 353 -12.96 35.89 -2.26
CA LYS A 353 -13.31 36.78 -1.15
C LYS A 353 -14.28 36.10 -0.18
N ALA A 354 -15.33 35.45 -0.68
CA ALA A 354 -16.27 34.70 0.15
C ALA A 354 -15.59 33.55 0.93
N MET A 355 -14.64 32.86 0.30
CA MET A 355 -13.82 31.82 0.95
C MET A 355 -12.97 32.40 2.08
N GLN A 356 -12.31 33.54 1.85
CA GLN A 356 -11.54 34.24 2.89
C GLN A 356 -12.41 34.71 4.06
N GLU A 357 -13.60 35.24 3.77
CA GLU A 357 -14.59 35.61 4.79
C GLU A 357 -14.99 34.39 5.63
N LYS A 358 -15.35 33.27 4.98
CA LYS A 358 -15.66 32.01 5.67
C LYS A 358 -14.50 31.47 6.50
N ASP A 359 -13.28 31.52 5.99
CA ASP A 359 -12.09 31.10 6.75
C ASP A 359 -11.84 32.00 7.96
N SER A 360 -12.14 33.30 7.86
CA SER A 360 -12.04 34.24 8.97
C SER A 360 -13.12 33.98 10.03
N GLU A 361 -14.35 33.65 9.61
CA GLU A 361 -15.45 33.23 10.48
C GLU A 361 -15.10 31.93 11.22
N PHE A 362 -14.61 30.90 10.51
CA PHE A 362 -14.21 29.63 11.13
C PHE A 362 -13.04 29.83 12.11
N ARG A 363 -12.06 30.67 11.78
CA ARG A 363 -10.97 31.01 12.70
C ARG A 363 -11.48 31.74 13.94
N ALA A 364 -12.42 32.67 13.81
CA ALA A 364 -13.02 33.37 14.95
C ALA A 364 -13.85 32.41 15.82
N ALA A 365 -14.66 31.54 15.21
CA ALA A 365 -15.44 30.52 15.90
C ALA A 365 -14.56 29.53 16.66
N ARG A 366 -13.44 29.10 16.05
CA ARG A 366 -12.45 28.22 16.71
C ARG A 366 -11.82 28.91 17.92
N LYS A 367 -11.40 30.17 17.79
CA LYS A 367 -10.87 30.96 18.93
C LYS A 367 -11.91 31.13 20.05
N ALA A 368 -13.17 31.37 19.71
CA ALA A 368 -14.24 31.47 20.70
C ALA A 368 -14.45 30.14 21.45
N LYS A 369 -14.40 29.01 20.73
CA LYS A 369 -14.49 27.68 21.34
C LYS A 369 -13.27 27.35 22.20
N ASP A 370 -12.07 27.73 21.77
CA ASP A 370 -10.85 27.53 22.55
C ASP A 370 -10.92 28.33 23.88
N LEU A 371 -11.44 29.56 23.86
CA LEU A 371 -11.67 30.36 25.08
C LEU A 371 -12.74 29.75 26.00
N GLU A 372 -13.80 29.17 25.43
CA GLU A 372 -14.84 28.46 26.20
C GLU A 372 -14.26 27.22 26.89
N VAL A 373 -13.41 26.47 26.20
CA VAL A 373 -12.70 25.30 26.76
C VAL A 373 -11.74 25.73 27.87
N GLU A 374 -10.97 26.81 27.69
CA GLU A 374 -10.10 27.32 28.74
C GLU A 374 -10.88 27.79 29.97
N ARG A 375 -12.02 28.46 29.79
CA ARG A 375 -12.90 28.82 30.91
C ARG A 375 -13.40 27.58 31.66
N ALA A 376 -13.87 26.56 30.93
CA ALA A 376 -14.34 25.32 31.55
C ALA A 376 -13.21 24.59 32.29
N ARG A 377 -11.97 24.63 31.76
CA ARG A 377 -10.80 24.07 32.46
C ARG A 377 -10.52 24.81 33.76
N GLU A 378 -10.58 26.13 33.75
CA GLU A 378 -10.35 26.94 34.95
C GLU A 378 -11.44 26.69 36.01
N GLU A 379 -12.71 26.64 35.62
CA GLU A 379 -13.82 26.30 36.52
C GLU A 379 -13.62 24.90 37.14
N THR A 380 -13.17 23.91 36.35
CA THR A 380 -12.87 22.58 36.91
C THR A 380 -11.62 22.56 37.80
N ARG A 381 -10.71 23.52 37.63
CA ARG A 381 -9.52 23.66 38.47
C ARG A 381 -9.89 24.28 39.81
N GLU A 382 -10.64 25.39 39.79
CA GLU A 382 -11.19 26.04 40.97
C GLU A 382 -12.04 25.06 41.78
N ALA A 383 -12.97 24.35 41.15
CA ALA A 383 -13.81 23.36 41.85
C ALA A 383 -13.01 22.21 42.49
N ARG A 384 -11.83 21.87 41.95
CA ARG A 384 -10.93 20.88 42.56
C ARG A 384 -10.14 21.45 43.73
N GLU A 385 -9.73 22.71 43.64
CA GLU A 385 -9.08 23.44 44.72
C GLU A 385 -10.06 23.60 45.90
N ASP A 386 -11.28 24.04 45.65
CA ASP A 386 -12.34 24.14 46.67
C ASP A 386 -12.64 22.78 47.32
N ALA A 387 -12.76 21.71 46.52
CA ALA A 387 -13.01 20.36 47.04
C ALA A 387 -11.85 19.84 47.90
N ARG A 388 -10.62 20.27 47.61
CA ARG A 388 -9.43 19.95 48.39
C ARG A 388 -9.43 20.74 49.70
N GLU A 389 -9.70 22.04 49.67
CA GLU A 389 -9.81 22.87 50.87
C GLU A 389 -10.90 22.33 51.81
N ALA A 390 -12.07 21.98 51.28
CA ALA A 390 -13.16 21.38 52.07
C ALA A 390 -12.80 19.98 52.63
N ALA A 391 -11.90 19.23 51.99
CA ALA A 391 -11.38 17.98 52.54
C ALA A 391 -10.39 18.25 53.68
N GLU A 392 -9.48 19.21 53.51
CA GLU A 392 -8.53 19.62 54.53
C GLU A 392 -9.26 20.19 55.77
N GLU A 393 -10.30 21.00 55.60
CA GLU A 393 -11.15 21.49 56.70
C GLU A 393 -11.86 20.35 57.45
N ARG A 394 -12.36 19.36 56.72
CA ARG A 394 -13.02 18.19 57.32
C ARG A 394 -12.04 17.38 58.16
N ASP A 395 -10.81 17.19 57.67
CA ASP A 395 -9.77 16.47 58.40
C ASP A 395 -9.38 17.22 59.69
N VAL A 396 -9.29 18.56 59.64
CA VAL A 396 -9.07 19.40 60.83
C VAL A 396 -10.23 19.22 61.82
N LEU A 397 -11.48 19.38 61.39
CA LEU A 397 -12.66 19.21 62.25
C LEU A 397 -12.73 17.81 62.87
N GLN A 398 -12.37 16.78 62.11
CA GLN A 398 -12.33 15.41 62.63
C GLN A 398 -11.27 15.27 63.72
N SER A 399 -10.08 15.84 63.51
CA SER A 399 -9.02 15.81 64.53
C SER A 399 -9.40 16.58 65.81
N GLU A 400 -10.13 17.69 65.68
CA GLU A 400 -10.67 18.44 66.82
C GLU A 400 -11.74 17.64 67.58
N MET A 401 -12.64 16.99 66.85
CA MET A 401 -13.67 16.11 67.43
C MET A 401 -13.06 14.93 68.18
N GLU A 402 -12.06 14.27 67.59
CA GLU A 402 -11.30 13.19 68.25
C GLU A 402 -10.59 13.68 69.52
N GLY A 403 -9.99 14.88 69.47
CA GLY A 403 -9.36 15.53 70.62
C GLY A 403 -10.35 15.85 71.74
N LEU A 404 -11.53 16.38 71.41
CA LEU A 404 -12.61 16.62 72.36
C LEU A 404 -13.13 15.30 72.96
N SER A 405 -13.38 14.29 72.13
CA SER A 405 -13.82 12.96 72.59
C SER A 405 -12.78 12.35 73.53
N ALA A 406 -11.49 12.44 73.24
CA ALA A 406 -10.43 11.97 74.12
C ALA A 406 -10.40 12.74 75.46
N ALA A 407 -10.57 14.06 75.44
CA ALA A 407 -10.66 14.88 76.65
C ALA A 407 -11.88 14.50 77.51
N TYR A 408 -13.05 14.25 76.89
CA TYR A 408 -14.24 13.76 77.58
C TYR A 408 -14.04 12.38 78.18
N SER A 409 -13.51 11.42 77.43
CA SER A 409 -13.20 10.08 77.96
C SER A 409 -12.19 10.13 79.11
N SER A 410 -11.22 11.05 79.06
CA SER A 410 -10.29 11.29 80.19
C SER A 410 -11.04 11.83 81.42
N LEU A 411 -11.93 12.81 81.23
CA LEU A 411 -12.73 13.40 82.31
C LEU A 411 -13.70 12.39 82.93
N GLU A 412 -14.38 11.58 82.11
CA GLU A 412 -15.22 10.46 82.57
C GLU A 412 -14.41 9.44 83.36
N GLY A 413 -13.21 9.08 82.87
CA GLY A 413 -12.29 8.20 83.59
C GLY A 413 -11.86 8.74 84.95
N GLU A 414 -11.59 10.05 85.05
CA GLU A 414 -11.32 10.72 86.33
C GLU A 414 -12.55 10.73 87.25
N TYR A 415 -13.73 11.02 86.71
CA TYR A 415 -14.98 10.99 87.47
C TYR A 415 -15.29 9.60 88.01
N HIS A 416 -15.13 8.55 87.20
CA HIS A 416 -15.27 7.16 87.63
C HIS A 416 -14.25 6.80 88.72
N ARG A 417 -12.99 7.22 88.60
CA ARG A 417 -11.99 7.03 89.68
C ARG A 417 -12.38 7.71 90.97
N LEU A 418 -12.94 8.92 90.92
CA LEU A 418 -13.43 9.63 92.10
C LEU A 418 -14.63 8.90 92.73
N LEU A 419 -15.54 8.38 91.91
CA LEU A 419 -16.66 7.56 92.35
C LEU A 419 -16.22 6.24 93.00
N GLU A 420 -15.26 5.52 92.41
CA GLU A 420 -14.70 4.28 92.98
C GLU A 420 -13.94 4.54 94.29
N ASN A 421 -13.19 5.64 94.36
CA ASN A 421 -12.54 6.07 95.61
C ASN A 421 -13.55 6.53 96.66
N GLY A 422 -14.72 7.02 96.26
CA GLY A 422 -15.84 7.36 97.15
C GLY A 422 -16.71 6.16 97.57
N SER A 423 -16.86 5.15 96.69
CA SER A 423 -17.68 3.96 96.94
C SER A 423 -16.93 2.83 97.64
N ASN A 424 -15.59 2.89 97.72
CA ASN A 424 -14.81 2.10 98.67
C ASN A 424 -15.06 2.45 100.16
N SER A 425 -16.06 3.29 100.45
CA SER A 425 -16.51 3.61 101.81
C SER A 425 -17.81 2.94 102.26
N GLU A 426 -18.59 2.23 101.43
CA GLU A 426 -19.80 1.54 101.94
C GLU A 426 -20.42 0.54 100.95
N GLY A 427 -20.35 -0.77 101.28
CA GLY A 427 -21.28 -1.86 100.88
C GLY A 427 -21.38 -2.20 99.38
N GLY A 428 -21.16 -3.43 98.90
CA GLY A 428 -21.65 -4.70 99.45
C GLY A 428 -22.79 -5.27 98.59
N ALA A 429 -22.45 -6.27 97.76
CA ALA A 429 -23.27 -7.40 97.27
C ALA A 429 -24.46 -7.21 96.29
N GLY A 430 -24.49 -8.07 95.25
CA GLY A 430 -25.68 -8.47 94.49
C GLY A 430 -25.42 -8.59 92.98
N GLN A 431 -25.03 -9.76 92.45
CA GLN A 431 -25.85 -10.86 91.91
C GLN A 431 -26.30 -10.75 90.44
N GLN A 432 -26.07 -11.87 89.75
CA GLN A 432 -26.46 -12.34 88.40
C GLN A 432 -27.88 -11.98 87.89
N ALA A 433 -28.00 -11.75 86.58
CA ALA A 433 -29.04 -12.26 85.65
C ALA A 433 -28.66 -11.83 84.22
N GLU A 434 -28.39 -12.74 83.27
CA GLU A 434 -29.34 -13.35 82.30
C GLU A 434 -30.12 -12.40 81.37
N GLY A 435 -30.11 -12.74 80.07
CA GLY A 435 -30.91 -12.14 78.98
C GLY A 435 -30.02 -11.50 77.91
N GLY A 436 -29.85 -12.01 76.69
CA GLY A 436 -30.83 -12.64 75.81
C GLY A 436 -31.44 -11.55 74.92
N GLY A 437 -31.07 -11.50 73.63
CA GLY A 437 -31.70 -10.56 72.69
C GLY A 437 -30.97 -10.36 71.37
N SER A 438 -31.20 -11.25 70.41
CA SER A 438 -31.02 -10.98 68.98
C SER A 438 -31.76 -9.71 68.56
N SER A 439 -31.18 -8.93 67.65
CA SER A 439 -31.97 -8.23 66.62
C SER A 439 -31.11 -7.94 65.39
N GLU A 440 -31.48 -8.57 64.29
CA GLU A 440 -31.27 -8.11 62.93
C GLU A 440 -31.55 -6.61 62.79
N ARG A 441 -30.79 -5.92 61.93
CA ARG A 441 -31.38 -4.95 61.01
C ARG A 441 -30.57 -4.81 59.73
N ALA A 442 -31.19 -5.26 58.66
CA ALA A 442 -30.87 -5.02 57.27
C ALA A 442 -30.94 -3.52 56.89
N GLY A 443 -30.28 -3.18 55.77
CA GLY A 443 -30.55 -1.96 54.99
C GLY A 443 -29.27 -1.44 54.34
N ARG A 444 -28.88 -1.93 53.15
CA ARG A 444 -29.25 -1.40 51.82
C ARG A 444 -28.92 0.09 51.63
N GLY A 445 -28.11 0.32 50.60
CA GLY A 445 -27.79 1.61 49.99
C GLY A 445 -26.57 1.42 49.13
#